data_AF-A0A8K0W7M2-F1
#
_entry.id   AF-A0A8K0W7M2-F1
#
_cell.length_a   1.000
_cell.length_b   1.000
_cell.length_c   1.000
_cell.angle_alpha   90.00
_cell.angle_beta   90.00
_cell.angle_gamma   90.00
#
_symmetry.space_group_name_H-M   'P 1'
#
loop_
_entity.id
_entity.type
_entity.pdbx_description
1 polymer ?
#
loop_
_entity_poly.entity_id
_entity_poly.type
_entity_poly.pdbx_seq_one_letter_code
_entity_poly.pdbx_strand_id
1 'polypeptide(L)'
;MQLPKLALLTATALLSMTGEACKCYGDKGNLNNGATHKCCNDYHGVYSGNDCRAGSISEHLRGFDSCCKGQGSDCDFPHLAKAEAKMVTAVKHVEIKTALAV
;
A
#
# COMPACT_ATOMS: atom_id res chain seq x y z
N MET A 1 22.83 4.73 44.73
CA MET A 1 21.56 4.30 44.12
C MET A 1 21.54 4.83 42.68
N GLN A 2 22.28 4.24 41.72
CA GLN A 2 22.02 3.01 40.95
C GLN A 2 20.64 2.95 40.25
N LEU A 3 20.66 3.30 38.94
CA LEU A 3 19.92 2.71 37.79
C LEU A 3 18.37 2.82 37.74
N PRO A 4 17.75 2.74 36.55
CA PRO A 4 17.81 3.67 35.41
C PRO A 4 16.39 4.14 34.99
N LYS A 5 16.29 5.26 34.27
CA LYS A 5 15.03 5.71 33.65
C LYS A 5 14.68 4.80 32.47
N LEU A 6 13.89 3.75 32.72
CA LEU A 6 13.32 2.91 31.67
C LEU A 6 11.96 2.37 32.10
N ALA A 7 10.89 3.00 31.61
CA ALA A 7 9.53 2.49 31.42
C ALA A 7 8.67 3.69 30.96
N LEU A 8 7.87 3.70 29.90
CA LEU A 8 7.32 2.63 29.08
C LEU A 8 7.27 3.09 27.61
N LEU A 9 7.61 2.19 26.69
CA LEU A 9 7.05 2.19 25.33
C LEU A 9 5.55 1.89 25.43
N THR A 10 4.71 2.65 24.72
CA THR A 10 3.50 2.15 24.03
C THR A 10 2.80 3.33 23.34
N ALA A 11 3.25 3.70 22.15
CA ALA A 11 2.34 4.29 21.17
C ALA A 11 2.01 3.18 20.18
N THR A 12 0.93 2.46 20.47
CA THR A 12 0.27 1.54 19.54
C THR A 12 0.14 2.24 18.19
N ALA A 13 0.79 1.68 17.17
CA ALA A 13 0.58 2.09 15.80
C ALA A 13 -0.91 1.90 15.51
N LEU A 14 -1.67 3.00 15.51
CA LEU A 14 -2.97 3.07 14.87
C LEU A 14 -2.68 2.97 13.37
N LEU A 15 -2.49 1.74 12.90
CA LEU A 15 -2.70 1.41 11.51
C LEU A 15 -4.20 1.59 11.28
N SER A 16 -4.59 2.85 11.08
CA SER A 16 -5.81 3.22 10.41
C SER A 16 -5.72 2.60 9.03
N MET A 17 -6.05 1.31 8.94
CA MET A 17 -6.52 0.68 7.73
C MET A 17 -7.81 1.43 7.41
N THR A 18 -7.69 2.62 6.80
CA THR A 18 -8.74 3.16 5.96
C THR A 18 -9.20 1.96 5.15
N GLY A 19 -10.44 1.53 5.35
CA GLY A 19 -11.01 0.44 4.59
C GLY A 19 -11.13 0.92 3.16
N GLU A 20 -10.01 0.95 2.44
CA GLU A 20 -9.96 1.17 1.02
C GLU A 20 -10.87 0.09 0.44
N ALA A 21 -11.82 0.51 -0.35
CA ALA A 21 -12.84 -0.37 -0.86
C ALA A 21 -12.50 -0.61 -2.33
N CYS A 22 -12.39 -1.88 -2.71
CA CYS A 22 -11.90 -2.30 -4.01
C CYS A 22 -13.04 -2.40 -5.01
N LYS A 23 -12.83 -1.79 -6.17
CA LYS A 23 -13.73 -1.77 -7.32
C LYS A 23 -12.93 -2.04 -8.59
N CYS A 24 -13.49 -2.89 -9.44
CA CYS A 24 -13.00 -3.05 -10.81
C CYS A 24 -13.59 -1.97 -11.72
N TYR A 25 -12.77 -1.48 -12.65
CA TYR A 25 -13.19 -0.60 -13.73
C TYR A 25 -13.31 -1.37 -15.06
N GLY A 26 -14.14 -0.87 -15.97
CA GLY A 26 -14.29 -1.38 -17.35
C GLY A 26 -13.54 -0.52 -18.37
N ASP A 27 -13.67 -0.86 -19.65
CA ASP A 27 -12.90 -0.29 -20.79
C ASP A 27 -12.98 1.24 -20.94
N LYS A 28 -13.99 1.89 -20.35
CA LYS A 28 -14.17 3.35 -20.40
C LYS A 28 -13.97 4.03 -19.04
N GLY A 29 -13.36 3.34 -18.09
CA GLY A 29 -13.21 3.81 -16.70
C GLY A 29 -14.53 3.83 -15.93
N ASN A 30 -15.60 3.24 -16.47
CA ASN A 30 -16.85 3.07 -15.74
C ASN A 30 -16.71 1.95 -14.71
N LEU A 31 -17.42 2.08 -13.59
CA LEU A 31 -17.49 1.02 -12.59
C LEU A 31 -18.04 -0.27 -13.20
N ASN A 32 -17.41 -1.39 -12.85
CA ASN A 32 -17.85 -2.71 -13.23
C ASN A 32 -18.21 -3.52 -11.98
N ASN A 33 -19.37 -3.21 -11.41
CA ASN A 33 -19.85 -3.83 -10.17
C ASN A 33 -19.97 -5.37 -10.27
N GLY A 34 -20.29 -5.89 -11.46
CA GLY A 34 -20.34 -7.33 -11.70
C GLY A 34 -18.96 -7.98 -11.57
N ALA A 35 -17.92 -7.36 -12.14
CA ALA A 35 -16.54 -7.80 -11.96
C ALA A 35 -16.09 -7.63 -10.50
N THR A 36 -16.38 -6.49 -9.87
CA THR A 36 -16.07 -6.26 -8.44
C THR A 36 -16.66 -7.37 -7.56
N HIS A 37 -17.95 -7.67 -7.71
CA HIS A 37 -18.63 -8.69 -6.91
C HIS A 37 -18.03 -10.08 -7.14
N LYS A 38 -17.82 -10.46 -8.41
CA LYS A 38 -17.18 -11.74 -8.75
C LYS A 38 -15.79 -11.86 -8.15
N CYS A 39 -14.92 -10.87 -8.38
CA CYS A 39 -13.54 -10.90 -7.90
C CYS A 39 -13.47 -10.85 -6.37
N CYS A 40 -14.38 -10.13 -5.71
CA CYS A 40 -14.46 -10.14 -4.26
C CYS A 40 -14.80 -11.55 -3.73
N ASN A 41 -15.76 -12.22 -4.36
CA ASN A 41 -16.19 -13.55 -3.96
C ASN A 41 -15.12 -14.62 -4.23
N ASP A 42 -14.36 -14.51 -5.34
CA ASP A 42 -13.26 -15.43 -5.68
C ASP A 42 -12.16 -15.46 -4.60
N TYR A 43 -11.98 -14.35 -3.86
CA TYR A 43 -11.05 -14.24 -2.73
C TYR A 43 -11.73 -14.31 -1.35
N HIS A 44 -12.99 -14.76 -1.30
CA HIS A 44 -13.78 -14.87 -0.06
C HIS A 44 -13.90 -13.55 0.72
N GLY A 45 -13.90 -12.43 0.01
CA GLY A 45 -14.05 -11.09 0.56
C GLY A 45 -15.47 -10.74 0.98
N VAL A 46 -15.61 -9.60 1.65
CA VAL A 46 -16.89 -9.02 2.05
C VAL A 46 -17.28 -7.97 1.03
N TYR A 47 -18.27 -8.30 0.21
CA TYR A 47 -18.89 -7.37 -0.74
C TYR A 47 -20.01 -6.57 -0.05
N SER A 48 -20.03 -5.26 -0.23
CA SER A 48 -21.03 -4.36 0.35
C SER A 48 -21.33 -3.21 -0.60
N GLY A 49 -22.61 -3.04 -0.97
CA GLY A 49 -23.02 -2.01 -1.93
C GLY A 49 -22.45 -2.28 -3.31
N ASN A 50 -21.40 -1.56 -3.69
CA ASN A 50 -20.65 -1.71 -4.95
C ASN A 50 -19.16 -1.99 -4.71
N ASP A 51 -18.79 -2.29 -3.47
CA ASP A 51 -17.43 -2.29 -2.97
C ASP A 51 -17.03 -3.65 -2.42
N CYS A 52 -15.78 -4.05 -2.66
CA CYS A 52 -15.15 -5.14 -1.91
C CYS A 52 -14.32 -4.55 -0.77
N ARG A 53 -14.54 -4.95 0.48
CA ARG A 53 -13.77 -4.39 1.61
C ARG A 53 -12.31 -4.83 1.50
N ALA A 54 -11.33 -3.94 1.24
CA ALA A 54 -9.92 -4.36 1.05
C ALA A 54 -9.39 -5.16 2.23
N GLY A 55 -9.76 -4.79 3.45
CA GLY A 55 -9.35 -5.52 4.65
C GLY A 55 -9.83 -6.97 4.72
N SER A 56 -10.84 -7.35 3.92
CA SER A 56 -11.30 -8.75 3.81
C SER A 56 -10.53 -9.56 2.76
N ILE A 57 -9.75 -8.90 1.91
CA ILE A 57 -8.94 -9.51 0.84
C ILE A 57 -7.50 -8.98 0.87
N SER A 58 -7.00 -8.57 2.05
CA SER A 58 -5.73 -7.86 2.20
C SER A 58 -4.53 -8.67 1.69
N GLU A 59 -4.57 -10.00 1.82
CA GLU A 59 -3.56 -10.93 1.31
C GLU A 59 -3.69 -11.19 -0.20
N HIS A 60 -4.76 -10.66 -0.82
CA HIS A 60 -5.15 -10.96 -2.20
C HIS A 60 -5.38 -9.70 -3.06
N LEU A 61 -4.99 -8.50 -2.60
CA LEU A 61 -5.21 -7.25 -3.33
C LEU A 61 -4.63 -7.26 -4.75
N ARG A 62 -3.42 -7.81 -4.93
CA ARG A 62 -2.81 -8.02 -6.26
C ARG A 62 -3.59 -9.01 -7.12
N GLY A 63 -4.13 -10.05 -6.49
CA GLY A 63 -4.97 -11.03 -7.17
C GLY A 63 -6.30 -10.42 -7.61
N PHE A 64 -6.90 -9.60 -6.75
CA PHE A 64 -8.13 -8.86 -7.05
C PHE A 64 -7.92 -7.92 -8.26
N ASP A 65 -6.83 -7.14 -8.28
CA ASP A 65 -6.48 -6.30 -9.44
C ASP A 65 -6.32 -7.12 -10.73
N SER A 66 -5.61 -8.26 -10.65
CA SER A 66 -5.48 -9.17 -11.79
C SER A 66 -6.83 -9.74 -12.25
N CYS A 67 -7.75 -10.02 -11.32
CA CYS A 67 -9.10 -10.49 -11.61
C CYS A 67 -9.94 -9.44 -12.34
N CYS A 68 -9.71 -8.15 -12.11
CA CYS A 68 -10.30 -7.04 -12.88
C CYS A 68 -9.81 -6.97 -14.34
N LYS A 69 -9.14 -8.02 -14.85
CA LYS A 69 -8.64 -8.18 -16.22
C LYS A 69 -7.63 -7.10 -16.64
N GLY A 70 -6.92 -6.51 -15.68
CA GLY A 70 -5.95 -5.44 -15.95
C GLY A 70 -6.57 -4.13 -16.45
N GLN A 71 -7.89 -3.97 -16.30
CA GLN A 71 -8.60 -2.72 -16.62
C GLN A 71 -8.52 -1.68 -15.48
N GLY A 72 -7.83 -2.04 -14.40
CA GLY A 72 -7.61 -1.22 -13.21
C GLY A 72 -8.56 -1.58 -12.06
N SER A 73 -8.00 -1.57 -10.86
CA SER A 73 -8.68 -1.60 -9.57
C SER A 73 -8.30 -0.34 -8.78
N ASP A 74 -9.19 0.20 -7.95
CA ASP A 74 -8.81 1.28 -6.99
C ASP A 74 -8.08 0.73 -5.75
N CYS A 75 -8.02 -0.59 -5.60
CA CYS A 75 -7.11 -1.29 -4.69
C CYS A 75 -5.86 -1.81 -5.41
N ASP A 76 -5.52 -1.24 -6.57
CA ASP A 76 -4.25 -1.51 -7.22
C ASP A 76 -3.14 -1.17 -6.23
N PHE A 77 -2.59 -2.22 -5.62
CA PHE A 77 -1.54 -2.09 -4.64
C PHE A 77 -0.37 -1.50 -5.41
N PRO A 78 0.05 -0.27 -5.08
CA PRO A 78 0.93 0.44 -5.96
C PRO A 78 2.12 -0.46 -6.32
N HIS A 79 2.37 -0.60 -7.62
CA HIS A 79 3.65 -1.05 -8.14
C HIS A 79 4.84 -0.18 -7.65
N LEU A 80 4.65 0.70 -6.65
CA LEU A 80 5.63 1.59 -6.03
C LEU A 80 6.82 0.84 -5.45
N ALA A 81 6.71 -0.41 -4.98
CA ALA A 81 7.91 -1.15 -4.57
C ALA A 81 8.89 -1.46 -5.75
N LYS A 82 8.47 -1.34 -7.01
CA LYS A 82 9.36 -1.41 -8.18
C LYS A 82 9.82 -0.04 -8.70
N ALA A 83 9.18 1.06 -8.27
CA ALA A 83 9.64 2.42 -8.55
C ALA A 83 10.63 2.94 -7.47
N GLU A 84 10.50 2.47 -6.23
CA GLU A 84 11.39 2.80 -5.09
C GLU A 84 12.75 2.04 -5.11
N ALA A 85 13.10 1.38 -6.22
CA ALA A 85 14.48 0.88 -6.43
C ALA A 85 15.40 1.94 -7.09
N LYS A 86 14.88 3.13 -7.42
CA LYS A 86 15.67 4.21 -8.04
C LYS A 86 16.00 5.40 -7.11
N MET A 87 15.53 5.43 -5.87
CA MET A 87 15.77 6.55 -4.95
C MET A 87 16.70 6.22 -3.78
N VAL A 88 17.73 5.38 -4.01
CA VAL A 88 18.89 5.28 -3.10
C VAL A 88 20.18 5.26 -3.94
N THR A 89 20.45 6.31 -4.70
CA THR A 89 21.82 6.62 -5.13
C THR A 89 21.94 8.12 -5.34
N ALA A 90 22.21 8.86 -4.25
CA ALA A 90 22.93 10.13 -4.29
C ALA A 90 23.16 10.70 -2.88
N VAL A 91 23.73 9.93 -1.96
CA VAL A 91 24.55 10.54 -0.90
C VAL A 91 25.99 10.40 -1.36
N LYS A 92 26.39 11.25 -2.32
CA LYS A 92 27.81 11.43 -2.60
C LYS A 92 28.43 11.99 -1.32
N HIS A 93 29.34 11.24 -0.74
CA HIS A 93 30.25 11.71 0.30
C HIS A 93 30.84 13.04 -0.17
N VAL A 94 30.47 14.14 0.48
CA VAL A 94 31.21 15.39 0.38
C VAL A 94 32.49 15.15 1.17
N GLU A 95 33.59 14.90 0.46
CA GLU A 95 34.94 14.98 1.02
C GLU A 95 35.12 16.38 1.61
N ILE A 96 35.20 16.46 2.94
CA ILE A 96 35.63 17.66 3.64
C ILE A 96 37.14 17.81 3.38
N LYS A 97 37.51 18.45 2.28
CA LYS A 97 38.85 19.02 2.12
C LYS A 97 38.82 20.47 2.57
N THR A 98 38.84 20.67 3.89
CA THR A 98 39.24 21.97 4.45
C THR A 98 40.75 22.04 4.36
N ALA A 99 41.24 22.65 3.26
CA ALA A 99 42.61 23.10 3.14
C ALA A 99 42.65 24.62 3.33
N LEU A 100 43.25 25.01 4.45
CA LEU A 100 44.18 26.12 4.60
C LEU A 100 43.71 27.56 4.33
N ALA A 101 43.53 28.31 5.42
CA ALA A 101 43.96 29.71 5.50
C ALA A 101 44.71 29.88 6.83
N VAL A 102 46.04 29.81 6.75
CA VAL A 102 46.98 30.41 7.71
C VAL A 102 47.57 31.61 7.01
#